data_AF-A0A959VRH3-F1
#
_entry.id   AF-A0A959VRH3-F1
#
_cell.length_a   1.000
_cell.length_b   1.000
_cell.length_c   1.000
_cell.angle_alpha   90.00
_cell.angle_beta   90.00
_cell.angle_gamma   90.00
#
_symmetry.space_group_name_H-M   'P 1'
#
loop_
_entity.id
_entity.type
_entity.pdbx_description
1 polymer ?
#
loop_
_entity_poly.entity_id
_entity_poly.type
_entity_poly.pdbx_seq_one_letter_code
_entity_poly.pdbx_strand_id
1 'polypeptide(L)'
;MDPGFEARLARRKDLVRRRQIVRRRILIGSFAGVLLCVAAFLLFTRDSGNSGGPSSVPAASGNQDGNGGQNPAGSGNSENTARGGAHPDDSWETHTGPVPILMYHVIGPAAGAEDYPGLFLSTEDFRDQVNWLAQNGYTAVTLVQVQNAWYDGGTLPPKPVVLSFDDGYLGQYLFAMPILEKQGWAGQLNLKSEGSDLSSKQVKKMY
;
A
#
# COMPACT_ATOMS: atom_id res chain seq x y z
N MET A 1 33.95 -9.02 13.89
CA MET A 1 32.99 -8.67 12.81
C MET A 1 33.03 -9.77 11.78
N ASP A 2 31.87 -10.27 11.34
CA ASP A 2 31.75 -11.32 10.31
C ASP A 2 32.23 -10.79 8.94
N PRO A 3 33.29 -11.36 8.32
CA PRO A 3 33.75 -10.95 7.01
C PRO A 3 32.69 -11.06 5.90
N GLY A 4 31.73 -11.97 6.05
CA GLY A 4 30.60 -12.14 5.12
C GLY A 4 29.60 -10.98 5.19
N PHE A 5 29.50 -10.30 6.33
CA PHE A 5 28.57 -9.17 6.51
C PHE A 5 28.98 -7.97 5.65
N GLU A 6 30.26 -7.59 5.66
CA GLU A 6 30.75 -6.47 4.85
C GLU A 6 30.63 -6.73 3.35
N ALA A 7 30.89 -7.97 2.92
CA ALA A 7 30.71 -8.37 1.53
C ALA A 7 29.24 -8.30 1.08
N ARG A 8 28.30 -8.76 1.92
CA ARG A 8 26.85 -8.65 1.67
C ARG A 8 26.40 -7.18 1.67
N LEU A 9 26.91 -6.37 2.59
CA LEU A 9 26.59 -4.93 2.68
C LEU A 9 27.08 -4.15 1.45
N ALA A 10 28.31 -4.42 1.00
CA ALA A 10 28.87 -3.82 -0.21
C ALA A 10 28.06 -4.20 -1.46
N ARG A 11 27.66 -5.47 -1.58
CA ARG A 11 26.81 -5.97 -2.66
C ARG A 11 25.44 -5.27 -2.66
N ARG A 12 24.82 -5.09 -1.49
CA ARG A 12 23.55 -4.35 -1.34
C ARG A 12 23.67 -2.90 -1.80
N LYS A 13 24.73 -2.19 -1.37
CA LYS A 13 24.98 -0.80 -1.79
C LYS A 13 25.13 -0.70 -3.31
N ASP A 14 25.84 -1.65 -3.92
CA ASP A 14 26.03 -1.68 -5.37
C ASP A 14 24.72 -1.97 -6.13
N LEU A 15 23.91 -2.93 -5.66
CA LEU A 15 22.61 -3.25 -6.26
C LEU A 15 21.63 -2.06 -6.20
N VAL A 16 21.56 -1.37 -5.06
CA VAL A 16 20.73 -0.16 -4.91
C VAL A 16 21.21 0.94 -5.87
N ARG A 17 22.52 1.18 -5.94
CA ARG A 17 23.13 2.15 -6.85
C ARG A 17 22.82 1.82 -8.32
N ARG A 18 22.95 0.55 -8.72
CA ARG A 18 22.63 0.08 -10.08
C ARG A 18 21.15 0.26 -10.41
N ARG A 19 20.24 -0.10 -9.49
CA ARG A 19 18.78 0.10 -9.67
C ARG A 19 18.44 1.59 -9.82
N GLN A 20 19.06 2.46 -9.04
CA GLN A 20 18.87 3.92 -9.15
C GLN A 20 19.40 4.46 -10.49
N ILE A 21 20.56 3.98 -10.97
CA ILE A 21 21.12 4.34 -12.27
C ILE A 21 20.19 3.88 -13.41
N VAL A 22 19.72 2.64 -13.39
CA VAL A 22 18.79 2.10 -14.41
C VAL A 22 17.48 2.88 -14.41
N ARG A 23 16.89 3.19 -13.24
CA ARG A 23 15.68 4.04 -13.14
C ARG A 23 15.90 5.43 -13.72
N ARG A 24 17.04 6.08 -13.44
CA ARG A 24 17.40 7.39 -14.02
C ARG A 24 17.57 7.32 -15.54
N ARG A 25 18.18 6.25 -16.07
CA ARG A 25 18.37 6.05 -17.52
C ARG A 25 17.04 5.80 -18.24
N ILE A 26 16.13 5.04 -17.64
CA ILE A 26 14.77 4.83 -18.17
C ILE A 26 14.00 6.16 -18.18
N LEU A 27 14.03 6.93 -17.09
CA LEU A 27 13.37 8.25 -17.02
C LEU A 27 13.91 9.25 -18.07
N ILE A 28 15.23 9.34 -18.23
CA ILE A 28 15.86 10.23 -19.22
C ILE A 28 15.55 9.76 -20.65
N GLY A 29 15.61 8.44 -20.90
CA GLY A 29 15.25 7.86 -22.20
C GLY A 29 13.79 8.09 -22.58
N SER A 30 12.85 7.97 -21.62
CA SER A 30 11.44 8.26 -21.85
C SER A 30 11.17 9.74 -22.16
N PHE A 31 11.89 10.67 -21.51
CA PHE A 31 11.78 12.10 -21.84
C PHE A 31 12.28 12.42 -23.25
N ALA A 32 13.42 11.84 -23.66
CA ALA A 32 13.96 12.01 -25.01
C ALA A 32 13.02 11.40 -26.07
N GLY A 33 12.44 10.23 -25.80
CA GLY A 33 11.47 9.57 -26.69
C GLY A 33 10.19 10.38 -26.88
N VAL A 34 9.61 10.92 -25.80
CA VAL A 34 8.41 11.77 -25.86
C VAL A 34 8.69 13.07 -26.63
N LEU A 35 9.84 13.71 -26.41
CA LEU A 35 10.25 14.91 -27.16
C LEU A 35 10.38 14.63 -28.67
N LEU A 36 10.94 13.48 -29.04
CA LEU A 36 11.10 13.07 -30.44
C LEU A 36 9.73 12.77 -31.09
N CYS A 37 8.82 12.12 -30.37
CA CYS A 37 7.45 11.88 -30.84
C CYS A 37 6.65 13.18 -31.00
N VAL A 38 6.78 14.15 -30.07
CA VAL A 38 6.11 15.46 -30.17
C VAL A 38 6.67 16.27 -31.34
N ALA A 39 7.99 16.27 -31.55
CA ALA A 39 8.60 16.93 -32.71
C ALA A 39 8.15 16.30 -34.04
N ALA A 40 8.07 14.96 -34.12
CA ALA A 40 7.54 14.26 -35.28
C ALA A 40 6.06 14.58 -35.53
N PHE A 41 5.25 14.68 -34.47
CA PHE A 41 3.83 15.04 -34.58
C PHE A 41 3.63 16.48 -35.07
N LEU A 42 4.42 17.44 -34.57
CA LEU A 42 4.37 18.84 -35.02
C LEU A 42 4.85 19.03 -36.47
N LEU A 43 5.77 18.17 -36.94
CA LEU A 43 6.18 18.13 -38.35
C LEU A 43 5.10 17.51 -39.24
N PHE A 44 4.35 16.53 -38.74
CA PHE A 44 3.26 15.89 -39.47
C PHE A 44 2.00 16.78 -39.59
N THR A 45 1.72 17.61 -38.59
CA THR A 45 0.59 18.55 -38.64
C THR A 45 0.87 19.82 -39.45
N ARG A 46 2.06 19.97 -40.04
CA ARG A 46 2.41 21.14 -40.87
C ARG A 46 2.01 20.99 -42.34
N ASP A 47 1.58 19.80 -42.78
CA ASP A 47 1.24 19.51 -44.18
C ASP A 47 -0.21 19.06 -44.37
N SER A 48 -1.14 19.79 -43.76
CA SER A 48 -2.57 19.62 -44.02
C SER A 48 -3.23 20.99 -44.08
N GLY A 49 -3.02 21.68 -45.19
CA GLY A 49 -3.85 22.81 -45.58
C GLY A 49 -5.15 22.31 -46.19
N ASN A 50 -6.29 22.59 -45.56
CA ASN A 50 -7.54 22.81 -46.30
C ASN A 50 -8.50 23.72 -45.52
N SER A 51 -9.09 24.62 -46.28
CA SER A 51 -9.93 25.78 -45.95
C SER A 51 -11.35 25.44 -45.46
N GLY A 52 -11.91 26.30 -44.59
CA GLY A 52 -13.35 26.41 -44.38
C GLY A 52 -13.76 27.10 -43.08
N GLY A 53 -14.00 28.42 -43.11
CA GLY A 53 -15.03 29.05 -42.25
C GLY A 53 -16.41 28.94 -42.93
N PRO A 54 -17.52 29.50 -42.38
CA PRO A 54 -17.59 30.58 -41.38
C PRO A 54 -18.73 30.48 -40.31
N SER A 55 -18.84 31.53 -39.47
CA SER A 55 -20.08 32.05 -38.79
C SER A 55 -20.67 31.22 -37.61
N SER A 56 -21.27 31.73 -36.53
CA SER A 56 -21.60 33.06 -35.98
C SER A 56 -22.40 32.89 -34.65
N VAL A 57 -22.05 33.62 -33.56
CA VAL A 57 -22.84 34.09 -32.36
C VAL A 57 -23.68 33.10 -31.49
N PRO A 58 -24.23 33.45 -30.29
CA PRO A 58 -23.82 34.32 -29.16
C PRO A 58 -23.93 33.62 -27.76
N ALA A 59 -23.76 34.41 -26.69
CA ALA A 59 -23.91 34.08 -25.26
C ALA A 59 -25.36 33.81 -24.77
N ALA A 60 -25.51 33.02 -23.69
CA ALA A 60 -26.57 33.05 -22.65
C ALA A 60 -26.16 32.05 -21.53
N SER A 61 -26.00 32.43 -20.26
CA SER A 61 -27.02 32.75 -19.24
C SER A 61 -28.03 31.62 -19.00
N GLY A 62 -28.06 31.06 -17.79
CA GLY A 62 -29.02 30.04 -17.37
C GLY A 62 -28.70 29.52 -15.96
N ASN A 63 -29.47 30.00 -15.00
CA ASN A 63 -29.33 29.83 -13.56
C ASN A 63 -30.11 28.60 -13.05
N GLN A 64 -29.66 28.08 -11.90
CA GLN A 64 -30.45 27.65 -10.74
C GLN A 64 -31.24 26.32 -10.64
N ASP A 65 -31.19 25.83 -9.39
CA ASP A 65 -32.13 25.02 -8.60
C ASP A 65 -32.18 23.49 -8.82
N GLY A 66 -32.13 22.63 -7.80
CA GLY A 66 -32.10 22.83 -6.34
C GLY A 66 -32.37 21.51 -5.60
N ASN A 67 -32.23 21.56 -4.27
CA ASN A 67 -32.83 20.69 -3.25
C ASN A 67 -32.35 19.22 -3.21
N GLY A 68 -32.02 18.58 -2.08
CA GLY A 68 -32.24 18.87 -0.67
C GLY A 68 -32.56 17.54 0.02
N GLY A 69 -31.74 17.15 0.99
CA GLY A 69 -31.89 15.88 1.70
C GLY A 69 -31.05 15.89 2.97
N GLN A 70 -31.57 16.56 4.00
CA GLN A 70 -31.09 16.46 5.38
C GLN A 70 -31.46 15.09 5.96
N ASN A 71 -30.56 14.53 6.77
CA ASN A 71 -30.93 13.66 7.90
C ASN A 71 -29.78 13.63 8.94
N PRO A 72 -30.07 13.32 10.21
CA PRO A 72 -29.70 14.20 11.32
C PRO A 72 -28.55 13.68 12.18
N ALA A 73 -28.09 14.58 13.05
CA ALA A 73 -27.03 14.37 14.04
C ALA A 73 -27.37 13.26 15.07
N GLY A 74 -26.37 12.39 15.30
CA GLY A 74 -26.30 11.45 16.41
C GLY A 74 -24.86 11.39 16.93
N SER A 75 -24.69 11.82 18.17
CA SER A 75 -23.44 12.04 18.92
C SER A 75 -22.70 10.75 19.29
N GLY A 76 -21.36 10.78 19.24
CA GLY A 76 -20.47 9.80 19.89
C GLY A 76 -19.13 9.64 19.18
N ASN A 77 -18.06 10.22 19.75
CA ASN A 77 -16.64 10.16 19.33
C ASN A 77 -16.24 9.00 18.39
N SER A 78 -16.22 9.27 17.08
CA SER A 78 -15.78 8.35 16.03
C SER A 78 -14.57 8.88 15.25
N GLU A 79 -13.62 9.53 15.94
CA GLU A 79 -12.37 9.98 15.29
C GLU A 79 -11.26 8.90 15.28
N ASN A 80 -11.47 7.74 15.90
CA ASN A 80 -10.47 6.65 15.94
C ASN A 80 -10.84 5.42 15.09
N THR A 81 -11.95 5.45 14.36
CA THR A 81 -12.44 4.35 13.49
C THR A 81 -11.94 4.47 12.04
N ALA A 82 -11.23 5.55 11.70
CA ALA A 82 -10.77 5.85 10.34
C ALA A 82 -9.40 5.25 9.97
N ARG A 83 -8.84 4.34 10.77
CA ARG A 83 -7.56 3.67 10.47
C ARG A 83 -7.85 2.20 10.15
N GLY A 84 -7.84 1.87 8.86
CA GLY A 84 -8.26 0.58 8.30
C GLY A 84 -7.85 -0.62 9.15
N GLY A 85 -8.84 -1.27 9.76
CA GLY A 85 -8.68 -2.47 10.56
C GLY A 85 -9.95 -3.31 10.51
N ALA A 86 -9.87 -4.58 10.93
CA ALA A 86 -11.07 -5.40 11.06
C ALA A 86 -12.09 -4.67 11.94
N HIS A 87 -13.33 -4.59 11.46
CA HIS A 87 -14.38 -3.85 12.14
C HIS A 87 -14.97 -4.70 13.27
N PRO A 88 -15.23 -4.10 14.45
CA PRO A 88 -15.97 -4.78 15.50
C PRO A 88 -17.32 -5.27 15.00
N ASP A 89 -17.69 -6.48 15.39
CA ASP A 89 -19.00 -7.07 15.18
C ASP A 89 -19.50 -7.72 16.47
N ASP A 90 -20.70 -8.30 16.44
CA ASP A 90 -21.38 -8.86 17.62
C ASP A 90 -20.63 -10.06 18.25
N SER A 91 -19.62 -10.62 17.59
CA SER A 91 -18.79 -11.70 18.13
C SER A 91 -17.58 -11.21 18.93
N TRP A 92 -17.32 -9.89 18.95
CA TRP A 92 -16.16 -9.34 19.66
C TRP A 92 -16.46 -9.19 21.15
N GLU A 93 -15.54 -9.66 21.97
CA GLU A 93 -15.69 -9.69 23.43
C GLU A 93 -14.47 -9.09 24.12
N THR A 94 -14.59 -8.83 25.42
CA THR A 94 -13.45 -8.44 26.25
C THR A 94 -12.38 -9.53 26.22
N HIS A 95 -11.16 -9.18 25.78
CA HIS A 95 -10.08 -10.14 25.61
C HIS A 95 -8.94 -9.85 26.58
N THR A 96 -8.77 -10.72 27.57
CA THR A 96 -7.72 -10.61 28.61
C THR A 96 -6.54 -11.56 28.37
N GLY A 97 -6.63 -12.39 27.33
CA GLY A 97 -5.61 -13.36 26.96
C GLY A 97 -4.47 -12.77 26.11
N PRO A 98 -3.42 -13.57 25.85
CA PRO A 98 -2.37 -13.18 24.92
C PRO A 98 -2.92 -12.98 23.51
N VAL A 99 -2.27 -12.10 22.74
CA VAL A 99 -2.55 -11.89 21.32
C VAL A 99 -1.29 -12.27 20.52
N PRO A 100 -1.35 -13.27 19.63
CA PRO A 100 -0.23 -13.61 18.75
C PRO A 100 0.12 -12.46 17.81
N ILE A 101 1.43 -12.19 17.66
CA ILE A 101 1.98 -11.20 16.72
C ILE A 101 2.90 -11.95 15.75
N LEU A 102 2.49 -12.01 14.48
CA LEU A 102 3.23 -12.67 13.41
C LEU A 102 4.04 -11.62 12.64
N MET A 103 5.36 -11.80 12.57
CA MET A 103 6.28 -10.84 11.98
C MET A 103 6.76 -11.32 10.61
N TYR A 104 6.59 -10.47 9.61
CA TYR A 104 7.00 -10.67 8.22
C TYR A 104 8.04 -9.65 7.79
N HIS A 105 8.92 -10.03 6.86
CA HIS A 105 9.90 -9.14 6.26
C HIS A 105 9.67 -9.07 4.75
N VAL A 106 10.29 -9.97 3.98
CA VAL A 106 10.26 -9.93 2.52
C VAL A 106 9.17 -10.86 2.02
N ILE A 107 8.22 -10.30 1.27
CA ILE A 107 7.16 -11.07 0.59
C ILE A 107 7.29 -10.82 -0.91
N GLY A 108 7.29 -11.86 -1.73
CA GLY A 108 7.35 -11.70 -3.19
C GLY A 108 7.51 -13.00 -3.96
N PRO A 109 7.70 -12.93 -5.28
CA PRO A 109 8.03 -14.11 -6.08
C PRO A 109 9.40 -14.66 -5.67
N ALA A 110 9.50 -15.97 -5.48
CA ALA A 110 10.76 -16.63 -5.16
C ALA A 110 11.79 -16.36 -6.27
N ALA A 111 12.97 -15.85 -5.90
CA ALA A 111 14.06 -15.56 -6.82
C ALA A 111 15.18 -16.62 -6.74
N GLY A 112 15.14 -17.52 -5.74
CA GLY A 112 16.03 -18.67 -5.61
C GLY A 112 17.46 -18.34 -5.20
N ALA A 113 17.72 -17.08 -4.82
CA ALA A 113 19.03 -16.57 -4.43
C ALA A 113 18.88 -15.36 -3.49
N GLU A 114 18.05 -15.49 -2.46
CA GLU A 114 17.85 -14.46 -1.45
C GLU A 114 19.05 -14.41 -0.49
N ASP A 115 19.54 -13.21 -0.16
CA ASP A 115 20.66 -13.04 0.78
C ASP A 115 20.34 -13.55 2.20
N TYR A 116 19.03 -13.62 2.55
CA TYR A 116 18.51 -14.07 3.84
C TYR A 116 17.23 -14.91 3.62
N PRO A 117 17.34 -16.18 3.22
CA PRO A 117 16.19 -16.99 2.86
C PRO A 117 15.22 -17.20 4.03
N GLY A 118 15.69 -17.18 5.28
CA GLY A 118 14.84 -17.26 6.47
C GLY A 118 13.95 -16.03 6.74
N LEU A 119 14.18 -14.92 6.04
CA LEU A 119 13.35 -13.70 6.12
C LEU A 119 12.39 -13.56 4.92
N PHE A 120 12.50 -14.47 3.96
CA PHE A 120 11.74 -14.45 2.73
C PHE A 120 10.55 -15.39 2.80
N LEU A 121 9.40 -14.92 2.33
CA LEU A 121 8.20 -15.71 2.16
C LEU A 121 7.65 -15.50 0.75
N SER A 122 7.26 -16.57 0.07
CA SER A 122 6.65 -16.41 -1.25
C SER A 122 5.27 -15.76 -1.14
N THR A 123 4.82 -15.09 -2.20
CA THR A 123 3.46 -14.54 -2.25
C THR A 123 2.39 -15.61 -2.07
N GLU A 124 2.59 -16.78 -2.69
CA GLU A 124 1.78 -17.98 -2.49
C GLU A 124 1.71 -18.40 -1.02
N ASP A 125 2.86 -18.57 -0.36
CA ASP A 125 2.89 -19.04 1.03
C ASP A 125 2.26 -18.02 1.98
N PHE A 126 2.46 -16.71 1.74
CA PHE A 126 1.80 -15.67 2.53
C PHE A 126 0.28 -15.73 2.39
N ARG A 127 -0.22 -15.88 1.15
CA ARG A 127 -1.65 -16.05 0.89
C ARG A 127 -2.20 -17.28 1.61
N ASP A 128 -1.49 -18.40 1.56
CA ASP A 128 -1.92 -19.65 2.17
C ASP A 128 -1.93 -19.56 3.69
N GLN A 129 -0.96 -18.84 4.29
CA GLN A 129 -0.98 -18.54 5.74
C GLN A 129 -2.18 -17.66 6.13
N VAL A 130 -2.47 -16.59 5.40
CA VAL A 130 -3.64 -15.72 5.65
C VAL A 130 -4.95 -16.52 5.53
N ASN A 131 -5.07 -17.34 4.49
CA ASN A 131 -6.23 -18.21 4.29
C ASN A 131 -6.39 -19.22 5.43
N TRP A 132 -5.30 -19.85 5.85
CA TRP A 132 -5.31 -20.81 6.95
C TRP A 132 -5.76 -20.15 8.26
N LEU A 133 -5.23 -18.96 8.56
CA LEU A 133 -5.65 -18.18 9.73
C LEU A 133 -7.17 -17.91 9.68
N ALA A 134 -7.67 -17.41 8.56
CA ALA A 134 -9.09 -17.09 8.39
C ALA A 134 -9.98 -18.34 8.56
N GLN A 135 -9.61 -19.45 7.93
CA GLN A 135 -10.34 -20.73 8.03
C GLN A 135 -10.35 -21.31 9.45
N ASN A 136 -9.34 -20.96 10.27
CA ASN A 136 -9.24 -21.38 11.66
C ASN A 136 -9.82 -20.34 12.63
N GLY A 137 -10.59 -19.38 12.13
CA GLY A 137 -11.34 -18.39 12.92
C GLY A 137 -10.50 -17.24 13.45
N TYR A 138 -9.26 -17.06 12.97
CA TYR A 138 -8.46 -15.89 13.32
C TYR A 138 -8.92 -14.67 12.54
N THR A 139 -8.80 -13.50 13.17
CA THR A 139 -9.08 -12.20 12.56
C THR A 139 -7.94 -11.24 12.83
N ALA A 140 -7.40 -10.63 11.77
CA ALA A 140 -6.29 -9.69 11.91
C ALA A 140 -6.75 -8.34 12.48
N VAL A 141 -6.16 -7.94 13.59
CA VAL A 141 -6.45 -6.68 14.31
C VAL A 141 -5.24 -5.76 14.33
N THR A 142 -5.49 -4.48 14.58
CA THR A 142 -4.43 -3.48 14.76
C THR A 142 -3.83 -3.54 16.17
N LEU A 143 -2.58 -3.09 16.35
CA LEU A 143 -2.01 -2.93 17.69
C LEU A 143 -2.79 -1.94 18.57
N VAL A 144 -3.44 -0.94 17.96
CA VAL A 144 -4.30 0.00 18.68
C VAL A 144 -5.52 -0.71 19.27
N GLN A 145 -6.17 -1.60 18.51
CA GLN A 145 -7.28 -2.42 19.04
C GLN A 145 -6.81 -3.33 20.18
N VAL A 146 -5.63 -3.94 20.05
CA VAL A 146 -5.05 -4.77 21.12
C VAL A 146 -4.78 -3.94 22.38
N GLN A 147 -4.16 -2.77 22.25
CA GLN A 147 -3.93 -1.87 23.38
C GLN A 147 -5.25 -1.46 24.05
N ASN A 148 -6.24 -1.04 23.27
CA ASN A 148 -7.53 -0.63 23.80
C ASN A 148 -8.22 -1.77 24.56
N ALA A 149 -8.12 -3.02 24.07
CA ALA A 149 -8.71 -4.17 24.75
C ALA A 149 -8.04 -4.48 26.09
N TRP A 150 -6.72 -4.31 26.18
CA TRP A 150 -5.99 -4.57 27.43
C TRP A 150 -6.12 -3.48 28.48
N TYR A 151 -6.25 -2.21 28.06
CA TYR A 151 -6.12 -1.08 28.99
C TYR A 151 -7.36 -0.19 29.06
N ASP A 152 -8.20 -0.18 28.03
CA ASP A 152 -9.26 0.82 27.85
C ASP A 152 -10.66 0.20 27.70
N GLY A 153 -10.81 -1.09 28.02
CA GLY A 153 -12.09 -1.79 27.97
C GLY A 153 -12.60 -2.08 26.54
N GLY A 154 -11.71 -2.04 25.55
CA GLY A 154 -12.03 -2.45 24.18
C GLY A 154 -12.31 -3.94 24.05
N THR A 155 -12.87 -4.33 22.91
CA THR A 155 -13.13 -5.74 22.56
C THR A 155 -12.23 -6.20 21.43
N LEU A 156 -12.06 -7.51 21.30
CA LEU A 156 -11.35 -8.18 20.22
C LEU A 156 -12.19 -9.35 19.69
N PRO A 157 -11.95 -9.79 18.43
CA PRO A 157 -12.56 -11.00 17.91
C PRO A 157 -12.10 -12.21 18.73
N PRO A 158 -12.83 -13.36 18.70
CA PRO A 158 -12.52 -14.52 19.54
C PRO A 158 -11.09 -15.07 19.38
N LYS A 159 -10.48 -14.95 18.20
CA LYS A 159 -9.10 -15.34 17.93
C LYS A 159 -8.35 -14.19 17.24
N PRO A 160 -7.93 -13.16 17.99
CA PRO A 160 -7.22 -12.03 17.42
C PRO A 160 -5.82 -12.44 16.98
N VAL A 161 -5.32 -11.85 15.89
CA VAL A 161 -3.91 -11.96 15.47
C VAL A 161 -3.43 -10.61 14.97
N VAL A 162 -2.18 -10.24 15.23
CA VAL A 162 -1.55 -9.07 14.61
C VAL A 162 -0.60 -9.56 13.53
N LEU A 163 -0.72 -9.02 12.32
CA LEU A 163 0.23 -9.23 11.24
C LEU A 163 1.13 -8.00 11.15
N SER A 164 2.41 -8.13 11.54
CA SER A 164 3.39 -7.06 11.48
C SER A 164 4.38 -7.25 10.33
N PHE A 165 4.77 -6.14 9.71
CA PHE A 165 5.68 -6.10 8.57
C PHE A 165 6.80 -5.11 8.87
N ASP A 166 8.03 -5.59 8.90
CA ASP A 166 9.18 -4.76 9.24
C ASP A 166 9.90 -4.25 7.99
N ASP A 167 10.69 -3.19 8.15
CA ASP A 167 11.64 -2.64 7.17
C ASP A 167 11.09 -1.87 5.97
N GLY A 168 9.81 -2.03 5.62
CA GLY A 168 9.23 -1.36 4.45
C GLY A 168 9.72 -1.90 3.12
N TYR A 169 9.66 -3.22 2.93
CA TYR A 169 9.95 -3.83 1.63
C TYR A 169 8.83 -3.55 0.62
N LEU A 170 9.20 -3.29 -0.64
CA LEU A 170 8.23 -3.01 -1.71
C LEU A 170 7.19 -4.11 -1.88
N GLY A 171 7.57 -5.36 -1.61
CA GLY A 171 6.68 -6.52 -1.68
C GLY A 171 5.52 -6.48 -0.70
N GLN A 172 5.65 -5.75 0.41
CA GLN A 172 4.55 -5.54 1.36
C GLN A 172 3.42 -4.73 0.71
N TYR A 173 3.76 -3.72 -0.08
CA TYR A 173 2.80 -2.93 -0.85
C TYR A 173 2.26 -3.69 -2.07
N LEU A 174 3.12 -4.39 -2.81
CA LEU A 174 2.72 -5.02 -4.08
C LEU A 174 1.97 -6.35 -3.89
N PHE A 175 2.28 -7.11 -2.84
CA PHE A 175 1.83 -8.49 -2.70
C PHE A 175 1.03 -8.71 -1.41
N ALA A 176 1.54 -8.25 -0.26
CA ALA A 176 0.86 -8.49 1.01
C ALA A 176 -0.43 -7.66 1.17
N MET A 177 -0.35 -6.35 0.92
CA MET A 177 -1.49 -5.43 1.07
C MET A 177 -2.73 -5.87 0.28
N PRO A 178 -2.66 -6.20 -1.04
CA PRO A 178 -3.84 -6.64 -1.78
C PRO A 178 -4.47 -7.95 -1.26
N ILE A 179 -3.67 -8.82 -0.61
CA ILE A 179 -4.19 -10.04 0.01
C ILE A 179 -4.97 -9.69 1.28
N LEU A 180 -4.44 -8.80 2.12
CA LEU A 180 -5.12 -8.35 3.33
C LEU A 180 -6.38 -7.53 3.03
N GLU A 181 -6.34 -6.66 2.01
CA GLU A 181 -7.50 -5.87 1.58
C GLU A 181 -8.68 -6.76 1.15
N LYS A 182 -8.41 -7.83 0.38
CA LYS A 182 -9.43 -8.80 -0.02
C LYS A 182 -10.10 -9.49 1.16
N GLN A 183 -9.36 -9.64 2.27
CA GLN A 183 -9.86 -10.26 3.49
C GLN A 183 -10.51 -9.25 4.45
N GLY A 184 -10.44 -7.95 4.16
CA GLY A 184 -10.85 -6.90 5.09
C GLY A 184 -9.96 -6.84 6.35
N TRP A 185 -8.70 -7.27 6.23
CA TRP A 185 -7.78 -7.45 7.34
C TRP A 185 -6.79 -6.30 7.48
N ALA A 186 -6.39 -6.04 8.73
CA ALA A 186 -5.38 -5.04 9.06
C ALA A 186 -3.96 -5.60 8.93
N GLY A 187 -2.99 -4.71 8.70
CA GLY A 187 -1.56 -5.01 8.82
C GLY A 187 -0.80 -3.86 9.50
N GLN A 188 0.16 -4.19 10.37
CA GLN A 188 1.00 -3.22 11.06
C GLN A 188 2.34 -3.06 10.32
N LEU A 189 2.59 -1.89 9.73
CA LEU A 189 3.86 -1.61 9.04
C LEU A 189 4.83 -0.85 9.97
N ASN A 190 5.97 -1.47 10.30
CA ASN A 190 7.06 -0.88 11.06
C ASN A 190 8.15 -0.38 10.10
N LEU A 191 8.03 0.88 9.71
CA LEU A 191 8.87 1.49 8.68
C LEU A 191 10.24 1.91 9.23
N LYS A 192 11.32 1.64 8.47
CA LYS A 192 12.61 2.28 8.71
C LYS A 192 12.56 3.75 8.31
N SER A 193 13.10 4.62 9.15
CA SER A 193 13.24 6.06 8.85
C SER A 193 14.10 6.32 7.61
N GLU A 194 15.08 5.45 7.34
CA GLU A 194 15.94 5.50 6.16
C GLU A 194 16.13 4.12 5.53
N GLY A 195 16.27 4.07 4.21
CA GLY A 195 16.57 2.83 3.49
C GLY A 195 15.38 1.87 3.29
N SER A 196 14.15 2.33 3.55
CA SER A 196 12.91 1.67 3.11
C SER A 196 12.81 1.66 1.58
N ASP A 197 12.25 0.58 1.03
CA ASP A 197 11.95 0.49 -0.40
C ASP A 197 10.63 1.20 -0.76
N LEU A 198 9.80 1.54 0.24
CA LEU A 198 8.53 2.22 0.06
C LEU A 198 8.71 3.74 0.01
N SER A 199 8.13 4.37 -1.01
CA SER A 199 8.02 5.84 -1.07
C SER A 199 6.94 6.37 -0.14
N SER A 200 7.04 7.63 0.29
CA SER A 200 6.00 8.30 1.10
C SER A 200 4.63 8.28 0.43
N LYS A 201 4.58 8.31 -0.91
CA LYS A 201 3.32 8.20 -1.68
C LYS A 201 2.70 6.81 -1.56
N GLN A 202 3.52 5.75 -1.55
CA GLN A 202 3.02 4.38 -1.36
C GLN A 202 2.56 4.19 0.08
N VAL A 203 3.36 4.62 1.06
CA VAL A 203 2.99 4.58 2.47
C VAL A 203 1.66 5.32 2.71
N LYS A 204 1.46 6.50 2.11
CA LYS A 204 0.20 7.25 2.23
C LYS A 204 -1.01 6.54 1.63
N LYS A 205 -0.83 5.62 0.69
CA LYS A 205 -1.93 4.81 0.12
C LYS A 205 -2.29 3.60 0.98
N MET A 206 -1.46 3.26 1.95
CA MET A 206 -1.69 2.14 2.87
C MET A 206 -2.52 2.58 4.10
N TYR A 207 -2.87 3.87 4.18
CA TYR A 207 -3.77 4.47 5.16
C TYR A 207 -5.04 4.92 4.43
#